data_AF-A0A7X6NZQ4-F1
#
_entry.id   AF-A0A7X6NZQ4-F1
#
_cell.length_a   1.000
_cell.length_b   1.000
_cell.length_c   1.000
_cell.angle_alpha   90.00
_cell.angle_beta   90.00
_cell.angle_gamma   90.00
#
_symmetry.space_group_name_H-M   'P 1'
#
loop_
_entity.id
_entity.type
_entity.pdbx_description
1 polymer ?
#
loop_
_entity_poly.entity_id
_entity_poly.type
_entity_poly.pdbx_seq_one_letter_code
_entity_poly.pdbx_strand_id
1 'polypeptide(L)' 'MVVASPSGHISRSHVEIRVEGADVLAVDLNATNGTRLLRLGADPVRLHPGESTLLVSGDRLDLGDDVILTFEGI' A
#
# COMPACT_ATOMS: atom_id res chain seq x y z
N MET A 1 10.25 4.34 8.62
CA MET A 1 11.19 3.20 8.48
C MET A 1 11.47 3.03 6.99
N VAL A 2 12.72 2.73 6.60
CA VAL A 2 13.08 2.43 5.21
C VAL A 2 13.01 0.92 5.03
N VAL A 3 12.24 0.43 4.06
CA VAL A 3 12.22 -0.99 3.69
C VAL A 3 13.41 -1.25 2.77
N ALA A 4 14.20 -2.29 3.07
CA ALA A 4 15.31 -2.68 2.22
C ALA A 4 14.77 -3.29 0.92
N SER A 5 15.06 -2.67 -0.23
CA SER A 5 14.86 -3.28 -1.56
C SER A 5 16.22 -3.73 -2.10
N PRO A 6 16.49 -5.05 -2.21
CA PRO A 6 17.78 -5.55 -2.70
C PRO A 6 18.08 -5.13 -4.15
N SER A 7 17.04 -4.85 -4.94
CA SER A 7 17.09 -4.37 -6.33
C SER A 7 17.15 -2.84 -6.46
N GLY A 8 16.90 -2.08 -5.39
CA GLY A 8 16.84 -0.62 -5.44
C GLY A 8 15.62 -0.03 -6.16
N HIS A 9 14.61 -0.85 -6.47
CA HIS A 9 13.43 -0.46 -7.26
C HIS A 9 12.25 0.08 -6.45
N ILE A 10 12.32 0.03 -5.10
CA ILE A 10 11.32 0.68 -4.26
C ILE A 10 11.70 2.15 -4.09
N SER A 11 10.88 3.06 -4.64
CA SER A 11 10.97 4.49 -4.35
C SER A 11 11.00 4.71 -2.83
N ARG A 12 11.89 5.60 -2.34
CA ARG A 12 12.05 5.96 -0.91
C ARG A 12 10.74 6.36 -0.21
N SER A 13 9.70 6.65 -0.98
CA SER A 13 8.33 6.89 -0.53
C SER A 13 7.37 6.19 -1.51
N HIS A 14 6.92 4.97 -1.18
CA HIS A 14 6.07 4.14 -2.06
C HIS A 14 4.58 4.37 -1.79
N VAL A 15 4.20 4.32 -0.51
CA VAL A 15 2.84 4.49 -0.03
C VAL A 15 2.88 5.32 1.26
N GLU A 16 1.90 6.22 1.41
CA GLU A 16 1.62 6.93 2.66
C GLU A 16 0.43 6.26 3.36
N ILE A 17 0.55 6.03 4.66
CA ILE A 17 -0.56 5.56 5.50
C ILE A 17 -1.02 6.72 6.37
N ARG A 18 -2.29 7.10 6.26
CA ARG A 18 -2.93 8.14 7.08
C ARG A 18 -3.97 7.51 7.99
N VAL A 19 -4.04 7.99 9.23
CA VAL A 19 -5.10 7.63 10.17
C VAL A 19 -5.97 8.85 10.39
N GLU A 20 -7.22 8.77 9.96
CA GLU A 20 -8.21 9.84 10.04
C GLU A 20 -9.37 9.38 10.93
N GLY A 21 -9.29 9.69 12.22
CA GLY A 21 -10.25 9.20 13.21
C GLY A 21 -10.17 7.67 13.36
N ALA A 22 -11.21 6.96 12.92
CA ALA A 22 -11.26 5.50 12.91
C ALA A 22 -10.84 4.89 11.56
N ASP A 23 -10.66 5.71 10.53
CA ASP A 23 -10.35 5.27 9.18
C ASP A 23 -8.84 5.25 8.95
N VAL A 24 -8.36 4.20 8.26
CA VAL A 24 -6.98 4.10 7.81
C VAL A 24 -6.95 4.15 6.29
N LEU A 25 -6.20 5.10 5.74
CA LEU A 25 -6.12 5.37 4.31
C LEU A 25 -4.72 5.06 3.80
N ALA A 26 -4.64 4.45 2.60
CA ALA A 26 -3.42 4.30 1.83
C ALA A 26 -3.42 5.26 0.63
N VAL A 27 -2.30 5.94 0.40
CA VAL A 27 -2.10 6.80 -0.77
C VAL A 27 -0.83 6.34 -1.50
N ASP A 28 -0.96 5.94 -2.77
CA ASP A 28 0.22 5.66 -3.60
C ASP A 28 0.95 6.96 -3.92
N LEU A 29 2.25 7.01 -3.62
CA LEU A 29 3.07 8.22 -3.77
C LEU A 29 3.74 8.29 -5.15
N ASN A 30 3.02 7.84 -6.18
CA ASN A 30 3.50 7.73 -7.55
C ASN A 30 4.75 6.83 -7.63
N ALA A 31 4.64 5.65 -7.01
CA ALA A 31 5.73 4.70 -6.99
C ALA A 31 5.98 4.08 -8.37
N THR A 32 7.24 3.78 -8.69
CA THR A 32 7.65 3.30 -10.02
C THR A 32 6.91 2.03 -10.45
N ASN A 33 6.76 1.07 -9.54
CA ASN A 33 5.98 -0.15 -9.78
C ASN A 33 4.48 0.06 -9.49
N GLY A 34 4.18 1.05 -8.66
CA GLY A 34 2.87 1.36 -8.08
C GLY A 34 2.39 0.31 -7.09
N THR A 35 1.36 0.68 -6.34
CA THR A 35 0.83 -0.14 -5.25
C THR A 35 -0.44 -0.88 -5.69
N ARG A 36 -0.56 -2.16 -5.31
CA ARG A 36 -1.78 -2.96 -5.51
C ARG A 36 -2.41 -3.31 -4.17
N LEU A 37 -3.72 -3.14 -4.07
CA LEU A 37 -4.54 -3.59 -2.96
C LEU A 37 -5.08 -5.00 -3.25
N LEU A 38 -4.85 -5.90 -2.32
CA LEU A 38 -5.38 -7.26 -2.31
C LEU A 38 -6.39 -7.35 -1.18
N ARG A 39 -7.67 -7.38 -1.54
CA ARG A 39 -8.79 -7.52 -0.61
C ARG A 39 -9.39 -8.91 -0.73
N LEU A 40 -9.68 -9.53 0.41
CA LEU A 40 -10.26 -10.88 0.43
C LEU A 40 -11.61 -10.89 -0.31
N GLY A 41 -11.75 -11.79 -1.28
CA GLY A 41 -12.97 -11.93 -2.07
C GLY A 41 -13.14 -10.92 -3.21
N ALA A 42 -12.14 -10.07 -3.47
CA ALA A 42 -12.11 -9.16 -4.61
C ALA A 42 -10.85 -9.38 -5.45
N ASP A 43 -10.93 -9.05 -6.74
CA ASP A 43 -9.75 -9.03 -7.60
C ASP A 43 -8.77 -7.94 -7.14
N PRO A 44 -7.44 -8.15 -7.28
CA PRO A 44 -6.45 -7.13 -6.95
C PRO A 44 -6.67 -5.83 -7.73
N VAL A 45 -6.65 -4.70 -7.04
CA VAL A 45 -6.86 -3.37 -7.63
C VAL A 45 -5.57 -2.55 -7.52
N ARG A 46 -5.17 -1.87 -8.59
CA ARG A 46 -4.05 -0.93 -8.54
C ARG A 46 -4.52 0.41 -7.98
N LEU A 47 -3.84 0.90 -6.95
CA LEU A 47 -4.12 2.22 -6.40
C LEU A 47 -3.81 3.31 -7.43
N HIS A 48 -4.65 4.34 -7.47
CA HIS A 48 -4.40 5.52 -8.28
C HIS A 48 -3.44 6.46 -7.53
N PRO A 49 -2.33 6.90 -8.16
CA PRO A 49 -1.37 7.79 -7.52
C PRO A 49 -2.02 9.07 -6.98
N GLY A 50 -1.73 9.39 -5.72
CA GLY A 50 -2.27 10.57 -5.03
C GLY A 50 -3.71 10.46 -4.54
N GLU A 51 -4.43 9.38 -4.88
CA GLU A 51 -5.80 9.14 -4.43
C GLU A 51 -5.81 8.30 -3.15
N SER A 52 -6.62 8.69 -2.16
CA SER A 52 -6.78 7.96 -0.92
C SER A 52 -7.69 6.75 -1.09
N THR A 53 -7.21 5.60 -0.64
CA THR A 53 -7.97 4.35 -0.62
C THR A 53 -8.16 3.86 0.81
N LEU A 54 -9.41 3.58 1.20
CA LEU A 54 -9.74 3.07 2.53
C LEU A 54 -9.27 1.63 2.71
N LEU A 55 -8.49 1.39 3.77
CA LEU A 55 -8.09 0.05 4.19
C LEU A 55 -9.09 -0.53 5.18
N VAL A 56 -9.37 -1.82 5.01
CA VAL A 56 -10.16 -2.64 5.94
C VAL A 56 -9.30 -3.78 6.48
N SER A 57 -9.56 -4.22 7.70
CA SER A 57 -8.78 -5.30 8.33
C SER A 57 -8.72 -6.53 7.42
N GLY A 58 -7.51 -7.08 7.24
CA GLY A 58 -7.22 -8.16 6.31
C GLY A 58 -6.75 -7.71 4.93
N ASP A 59 -6.81 -6.42 4.61
CA ASP A 59 -6.24 -5.89 3.38
C ASP A 59 -4.73 -6.08 3.34
N ARG A 60 -4.22 -6.33 2.13
CA ARG A 60 -2.78 -6.39 1.86
C ARG A 60 -2.42 -5.39 0.77
N LEU A 61 -1.30 -4.71 0.95
CA LEU A 61 -0.72 -3.81 -0.04
C LEU A 61 0.55 -4.45 -0.60
N ASP A 62 0.54 -4.74 -1.89
CA ASP A 62 1.70 -5.19 -2.65
C ASP A 62 2.40 -3.98 -3.24
N LEU A 63 3.66 -3.78 -2.81
CA LEU A 63 4.52 -2.69 -3.24
C LEU A 63 5.46 -3.12 -4.39
N GLY A 64 5.36 -4.38 -4.85
CA GLY A 64 6.36 -5.01 -5.72
C GLY A 64 7.59 -5.48 -4.96
N ASP A 65 8.51 -6.12 -5.70
CA ASP A 65 9.75 -6.70 -5.16
C ASP A 65 9.52 -7.64 -3.95
N ASP A 66 8.44 -8.43 -4.01
CA ASP A 66 7.99 -9.34 -2.95
C ASP A 66 7.69 -8.67 -1.59
N VAL A 67 7.56 -7.33 -1.58
CA VAL A 67 7.20 -6.56 -0.38
C VAL A 67 5.69 -6.43 -0.28
N ILE A 68 5.12 -7.16 0.70
CA ILE A 68 3.70 -7.09 1.03
C ILE A 68 3.53 -6.51 2.44
N LEU A 69 2.70 -5.48 2.57
CA LEU A 69 2.22 -4.98 3.85
C LEU A 69 0.84 -5.58 4.13
N THR A 70 0.59 -6.00 5.37
CA THR A 70 -0.73 -6.47 5.82
C THR A 70 -1.29 -5.46 6.80
N PHE A 71 -2.55 -5.08 6.62
CA PHE A 71 -3.29 -4.27 7.57
C PHE A 71 -4.15 -5.16 8.47
N GLU A 72 -3.83 -5.20 9.75
CA GLU A 72 -4.52 -6.07 10.73
C GLU A 72 -5.65 -5.36 11.50
N GLY A 73 -5.85 -4.06 11.28
CA GLY A 73 -6.76 -3.22 12.07
C GLY A 73 -6.02 -2.37 13.10
N ILE A 74 -6.80 -1.61 13.90
CA ILE A 74 -6.35 -0.80 15.04
C ILE A 74 -6.75 -1.46 16.36
#